data_AF-A0A8I0Q3C7-F1
#
_entry.id   AF-A0A8I0Q3C7-F1
#
_cell.length_a   1.000
_cell.length_b   1.000
_cell.length_c   1.000
_cell.angle_alpha   90.00
_cell.angle_beta   90.00
_cell.angle_gamma   90.00
#
_symmetry.space_group_name_H-M   'P 1'
#
loop_
_entity.id
_entity.type
_entity.pdbx_description
1 polymer ?
#
loop_
_entity_poly.entity_id
_entity_poly.type
_entity_poly.pdbx_seq_one_letter_code
_entity_poly.pdbx_strand_id
1 'polypeptide(L)' 'TGQGWTFIPEAELRRRLSQIFRDNNAPFNPYEIKSAIETMQMQLPLMGETPRNLIGFANGVYELEAKVFRPHRKEDW' A
#
# COMPACT_ATOMS: atom_id res chain seq x y z
N THR A 1 -0.27 -12.09 -10.76
CA THR A 1 -1.47 -11.26 -10.76
C THR A 1 -1.11 -9.92 -10.15
N GLY A 2 -1.15 -8.83 -10.92
CA GLY A 2 -0.83 -7.49 -10.43
C GLY A 2 -1.90 -7.01 -9.46
N GLN A 3 -1.87 -7.48 -8.23
CA GLN A 3 -2.76 -6.99 -7.19
C GLN A 3 -2.32 -5.55 -6.88
N GLY A 4 -3.06 -4.61 -7.45
CA GLY A 4 -3.03 -3.22 -7.01
C GLY A 4 -3.33 -3.16 -5.51
N TRP A 5 -2.78 -2.12 -4.88
CA TRP A 5 -3.00 -1.82 -3.47
C TRP A 5 -4.47 -1.99 -3.09
N THR A 6 -4.76 -2.94 -2.19
CA THR A 6 -6.11 -3.12 -1.66
C THR A 6 -6.29 -2.21 -0.46
N PHE A 7 -7.39 -1.46 -0.44
CA PHE A 7 -7.76 -0.68 0.73
C PHE A 7 -7.97 -1.59 1.94
N ILE A 8 -7.31 -1.24 3.06
CA ILE A 8 -7.51 -1.89 4.35
C ILE A 8 -8.18 -0.87 5.28
N PRO A 9 -9.38 -1.13 5.80
CA PRO A 9 -9.99 -0.25 6.80
C PRO A 9 -9.10 -0.12 8.04
N GLU A 10 -9.06 1.06 8.64
CA GLU A 10 -8.19 1.33 9.79
C GLU A 10 -8.43 0.38 10.97
N ALA A 11 -9.68 0.02 11.23
CA ALA A 11 -10.04 -0.95 12.27
C ALA A 11 -9.40 -2.33 12.03
N GLU A 12 -9.36 -2.77 10.76
CA GLU A 12 -8.73 -4.02 10.37
C GLU A 12 -7.20 -3.93 10.47
N LEU A 13 -6.62 -2.79 10.09
CA LEU A 13 -5.18 -2.54 10.26
C LEU A 13 -4.77 -2.58 11.73
N ARG A 14 -5.52 -1.90 12.62
CA ARG A 14 -5.29 -1.91 14.08
C ARG A 14 -5.40 -3.31 14.66
N ARG A 15 -6.38 -4.11 14.20
CA ARG A 15 -6.56 -5.51 14.63
C ARG A 15 -5.37 -6.37 14.24
N ARG A 16 -4.90 -6.27 12.99
CA ARG A 16 -3.71 -6.98 12.50
C ARG A 16 -2.46 -6.57 13.26
N LEU A 17 -2.28 -5.27 13.50
CA LEU A 17 -1.12 -4.78 14.23
C LEU A 17 -1.13 -5.27 15.69
N SER A 18 -2.29 -5.26 16.34
CA SER A 18 -2.44 -5.82 17.69
C SER A 18 -2.05 -7.31 17.74
N GLN A 19 -2.38 -8.08 16.71
CA GLN A 19 -1.98 -9.48 16.63
C GLN A 19 -0.45 -9.62 16.51
N ILE A 20 0.21 -8.80 15.68
CA ILE A 20 1.67 -8.79 15.54
C ILE A 20 2.36 -8.50 16.88
N PHE A 21 1.88 -7.51 17.65
CA PHE A 21 2.44 -7.22 18.96
C PHE A 21 2.28 -8.42 19.92
N ARG A 22 1.11 -9.07 19.93
CA ARG A 22 0.88 -10.30 20.73
C ARG A 22 1.79 -11.44 20.34
N ASP A 23 1.93 -11.71 19.04
CA ASP A 23 2.75 -12.81 18.52
C ASP A 23 4.23 -12.63 18.86
N ASN A 24 4.67 -11.38 19.04
CA ASN A 24 6.03 -11.04 19.46
C ASN A 24 6.16 -10.81 20.97
N ASN A 25 5.12 -11.13 21.75
CA ASN A 25 5.05 -10.92 23.20
C ASN A 25 5.43 -9.48 23.63
N ALA A 26 5.15 -8.50 22.76
CA ALA A 26 5.38 -7.09 22.99
C ALA A 26 4.15 -6.48 23.66
N PRO A 27 4.30 -5.80 24.81
CA PRO A 27 3.18 -5.08 25.41
C PRO A 27 2.70 -3.99 24.46
N PHE A 28 1.39 -3.77 24.43
CA PHE A 28 0.81 -2.67 23.66
C PHE A 28 -0.48 -2.16 24.30
N ASN A 29 -0.79 -0.91 24.03
CA ASN A 29 -2.05 -0.25 24.31
C ASN A 29 -2.59 0.45 23.05
N PRO A 30 -3.83 0.99 23.08
CA PRO A 30 -4.40 1.65 21.91
C PRO A 30 -3.59 2.84 21.37
N TYR A 31 -2.86 3.56 22.23
CA TYR A 31 -2.00 4.65 21.83
C TYR A 31 -0.74 4.16 21.10
N GLU A 32 -0.10 3.09 21.58
CA GLU A 32 1.08 2.50 20.94
C GLU A 32 0.75 1.93 19.55
N ILE A 33 -0.42 1.30 19.39
CA ILE A 33 -0.90 0.85 18.07
C ILE A 33 -1.13 2.04 17.13
N LYS A 34 -1.74 3.12 17.63
CA LYS A 34 -1.95 4.34 16.83
C LYS A 34 -0.61 4.97 16.40
N SER A 35 0.31 5.13 17.34
CA SER A 35 1.64 5.70 17.09
C SER A 35 2.45 4.85 16.11
N ALA A 36 2.34 3.53 16.18
CA ALA A 36 2.96 2.63 15.21
C ALA A 36 2.39 2.82 13.80
N ILE A 37 1.06 2.99 13.65
CA ILE A 37 0.43 3.28 12.35
C ILE A 37 0.93 4.63 11.81
N GLU A 38 0.96 5.68 12.63
CA GLU A 38 1.46 7.01 12.25
C GLU A 38 2.94 6.93 11.82
N THR A 39 3.75 6.17 12.56
CA THR A 39 5.17 5.92 12.21
C THR A 39 5.31 5.21 10.87
N MET A 40 4.49 4.19 10.61
CA MET A 40 4.48 3.49 9.33
C MET A 40 4.08 4.41 8.18
N GLN A 41 3.12 5.31 8.39
CA GLN A 41 2.73 6.32 7.39
C GLN A 41 3.89 7.26 7.06
N MET A 42 4.70 7.68 8.05
CA MET A 42 5.89 8.52 7.82
C MET A 42 6.97 7.80 7.03
N GLN A 43 7.07 6.48 7.13
CA GLN A 43 8.03 5.66 6.39
C GLN A 43 7.60 5.38 4.95
N LEU A 44 6.36 5.70 4.56
CA LEU A 44 5.92 5.53 3.19
C LEU A 44 6.76 6.44 2.28
N PRO A 45 7.30 5.92 1.17
CA PRO A 45 8.00 6.76 0.23
C PRO A 45 7.04 7.85 -0.29
N LEU A 46 7.57 9.04 -0.53
CA LEU A 46 6.86 10.04 -1.33
C LEU A 46 6.47 9.37 -2.65
N MET A 47 5.16 9.27 -2.90
CA MET A 47 4.67 8.75 -4.18
C MET A 47 5.17 9.66 -5.29
N GLY A 48 5.72 9.06 -6.35
CA GLY A 48 6.20 9.77 -7.53
C GLY A 48 5.06 10.46 -8.28
N GLU A 49 5.41 11.20 -9.33
CA GLU A 49 4.40 11.66 -10.28
C GLU A 49 3.92 10.47 -11.11
N THR A 50 2.60 10.21 -11.07
CA THR A 50 2.01 9.17 -11.92
C THR A 50 2.32 9.49 -13.39
N PRO A 51 2.92 8.56 -14.15
CA PRO A 51 3.31 8.81 -15.53
C PRO A 51 2.09 9.15 -16.40
N ARG A 52 2.08 10.33 -17.04
CA ARG A 52 0.95 10.80 -17.86
C ARG A 52 0.68 9.94 -19.10
N ASN A 53 1.66 9.13 -19.50
CA ASN A 53 1.57 8.21 -20.62
C ASN A 53 0.94 6.86 -20.24
N LEU A 54 0.59 6.64 -18.96
CA LEU A 54 0.02 5.38 -18.48
C LEU A 54 -1.47 5.54 -18.13
N ILE A 55 -2.31 4.66 -18.68
CA ILE A 55 -3.73 4.55 -18.32
C ILE A 55 -3.93 3.27 -17.51
N GLY A 56 -4.28 3.41 -16.24
CA GLY A 56 -4.53 2.29 -15.34
C GLY A 56 -5.89 1.63 -15.57
N PHE A 57 -5.91 0.30 -15.62
CA PHE A 57 -7.09 -0.55 -15.62
C PHE A 57 -7.02 -1.54 -14.45
N ALA A 58 -8.15 -2.13 -14.07
CA ALA A 58 -8.19 -3.11 -12.97
C ALA A 58 -7.28 -4.33 -13.18
N ASN A 59 -6.98 -4.67 -14.45
CA ASN A 59 -6.21 -5.85 -14.84
C ASN A 59 -4.83 -5.53 -15.47
N GLY A 60 -4.43 -4.26 -15.53
CA GLY A 60 -3.18 -3.87 -16.18
C GLY A 60 -3.10 -2.36 -16.43
N VAL A 61 -2.12 -1.96 -17.22
CA VAL A 61 -1.88 -0.57 -17.61
C VAL A 61 -1.68 -0.53 -19.12
N TYR A 62 -2.25 0.50 -19.76
CA TYR A 62 -2.02 0.78 -21.16
C TYR A 62 -1.03 1.92 -21.30
N GLU A 63 0.06 1.66 -22.04
CA GLU A 63 1.12 2.62 -22.29
C GLU A 63 0.86 3.33 -23.62
N LEU A 64 0.60 4.64 -23.55
CA LEU A 64 0.15 5.44 -24.69
C LEU A 64 1.21 5.57 -25.80
N GLU A 65 2.48 5.63 -25.41
CA GLU A 65 3.60 5.79 -26.36
C GLU A 65 3.89 4.49 -27.09
N ALA A 66 4.06 3.39 -26.35
CA ALA A 66 4.30 2.07 -26.90
C ALA A 66 3.05 1.44 -27.54
N LYS A 67 1.85 1.93 -27.19
CA LYS A 67 0.54 1.38 -27.57
C LYS A 67 0.38 -0.09 -27.18
N VAL A 68 0.83 -0.43 -25.98
CA VAL A 68 0.82 -1.79 -25.46
C VAL A 68 0.08 -1.85 -24.13
N PHE A 69 -0.70 -2.91 -23.94
CA PHE A 69 -1.27 -3.27 -22.64
C PHE A 69 -0.34 -4.24 -21.91
N ARG A 70 -0.03 -3.95 -20.64
CA ARG A 70 0.86 -4.79 -19.81
C ARG A 70 0.35 -4.91 -18.37
N PRO A 71 0.78 -5.93 -17.60
CA PRO A 71 0.49 -6.00 -16.18
C PRO A 71 1.05 -4.79 -15.43
N HIS A 72 0.47 -4.48 -14.27
CA HIS A 72 0.99 -3.44 -13.36
C HIS A 72 2.42 -3.75 -12.95
N ARG A 73 3.25 -2.71 -12.88
CA ARG A 73 4.59 -2.77 -12.30
C ARG A 73 4.68 -1.86 -11.09
N LYS A 74 5.56 -2.21 -10.15
CA LYS A 74 5.88 -1.36 -8.99
C LYS A 74 6.84 -0.23 -9.40
N GLU A 75 6.84 0.19 -10.64
CA GLU A 75 7.65 1.32 -11.11
C GLU A 75 6.77 2.27 -11.94
N ASP A 76 5.48 1.92 -12.11
CA ASP A 76 4.46 2.74 -12.74
C ASP A 76 3.78 3.70 -11.76
N TRP A 77 4.20 3.66 -10.49
CA TRP A 77 3.70 4.53 -9.42
C TRP A 77 4.51 5.80 -9.31
#